data_AF-A0A0Q6SLD8-F1
#
_entry.id   AF-A0A0Q6SLD8-F1
#
_cell.length_a   1.000
_cell.length_b   1.000
_cell.length_c   1.000
_cell.angle_alpha   90.00
_cell.angle_beta   90.00
_cell.angle_gamma   90.00
#
_symmetry.space_group_name_H-M   'P 1'
#
loop_
_entity.id
_entity.type
_entity.pdbx_description
1 polymer ?
#
loop_
_entity_poly.entity_id
_entity_poly.type
_entity_poly.pdbx_seq_one_letter_code
_entity_poly.pdbx_strand_id
1 'polypeptide(L)'
;MSVNAPNIFLVPLAPLAAPLPAGGLLVIDAGIDWPRALASPDLKALCEHCPSPLYLRIEGLPDTAADHLAGLLGMGIDGIVLGACAGTAHLQHLETVLRVAEAQAGRTDGATPVMVELGGAPEAFLPPRPLASARLSAVIFNEDASFAGGMRALAQLMAAQAGKPFYVLSAGDRIARLASDP
;
A
#
# COMPACT_ATOMS: atom_id res chain seq x y z
N MET A 1 -7.24 -10.49 22.02
CA MET A 1 -6.24 -9.42 22.23
C MET A 1 -6.37 -8.46 21.06
N SER A 2 -6.82 -7.23 21.30
CA SER A 2 -6.89 -6.23 20.23
C SER A 2 -5.46 -5.78 19.91
N VAL A 3 -4.93 -6.23 18.77
CA VAL A 3 -3.63 -5.77 18.28
C VAL A 3 -3.84 -4.32 17.84
N ASN A 4 -3.12 -3.40 18.48
CA ASN A 4 -3.20 -2.00 18.11
C ASN A 4 -2.58 -1.85 16.71
N ALA A 5 -3.39 -1.60 15.69
CA ALA A 5 -2.88 -1.43 14.33
C ALA A 5 -1.99 -0.18 14.27
N PRO A 6 -0.84 -0.23 13.59
CA PRO A 6 0.14 0.84 13.59
C PRO A 6 -0.40 2.10 12.92
N ASN A 7 0.09 3.27 13.36
CA ASN A 7 -0.13 4.51 12.61
C ASN A 7 0.56 4.42 11.25
N ILE A 8 -0.09 4.92 10.19
CA ILE A 8 0.48 4.97 8.85
C ILE A 8 0.74 6.44 8.48
N PHE A 9 1.92 6.72 7.95
CA PHE A 9 2.29 8.04 7.45
C PHE A 9 2.51 7.96 5.95
N LEU A 10 1.73 8.67 5.15
CA LEU A 10 1.95 8.81 3.71
C LEU A 10 2.82 10.05 3.47
N VAL A 11 3.91 9.88 2.74
CA VAL A 11 4.81 10.99 2.37
C VAL A 11 5.16 10.89 0.89
N PRO A 12 5.28 12.00 0.16
CA PRO A 12 5.71 11.95 -1.23
C PRO A 12 7.14 11.45 -1.37
N LEU A 13 7.47 10.86 -2.51
CA LEU A 13 8.85 10.60 -2.94
C LEU A 13 9.55 11.94 -3.31
N ALA A 14 9.81 12.75 -2.30
CA ALA A 14 10.52 14.02 -2.40
C ALA A 14 11.47 14.15 -1.19
N PRO A 15 12.44 15.09 -1.21
CA PRO A 15 13.38 15.25 -0.11
C PRO A 15 12.61 15.44 1.20
N LEU A 16 12.82 14.53 2.16
CA LEU A 16 12.19 14.61 3.47
C LEU A 16 12.79 15.79 4.23
N ALA A 17 12.05 16.91 4.23
CA ALA A 17 12.47 18.13 4.93
C ALA A 17 12.19 18.08 6.45
N ALA A 18 11.43 17.08 6.92
CA ALA A 18 10.99 16.95 8.32
C ALA A 18 11.52 15.64 8.95
N PRO A 19 11.73 15.62 10.27
CA PRO A 19 12.09 14.38 10.96
C PRO A 19 10.99 13.33 10.76
N LEU A 20 11.40 12.11 10.43
CA LEU A 20 10.49 10.98 10.28
C LEU A 20 9.69 10.77 11.57
N PRO A 21 8.39 10.52 11.47
CA PRO A 21 7.57 10.23 12.64
C PRO A 21 8.09 8.95 13.33
N ALA A 22 8.32 9.04 14.64
CA ALA A 22 8.74 7.89 15.44
C ALA A 22 7.54 6.99 15.74
N GLY A 23 7.67 5.71 15.40
CA GLY A 23 6.65 4.68 15.65
C GLY A 23 5.53 4.69 14.61
N GLY A 24 5.33 3.56 13.95
CA GLY A 24 4.34 3.40 12.87
C GLY A 24 4.97 2.83 11.61
N LEU A 25 4.24 2.93 10.51
CA LEU A 25 4.65 2.49 9.18
C LEU A 25 4.72 3.71 8.26
N LEU A 26 5.79 3.80 7.46
CA LEU A 26 5.98 4.87 6.50
C LEU A 26 5.62 4.36 5.10
N VAL A 27 4.68 5.03 4.43
CA VAL A 27 4.34 4.78 3.03
C VAL A 27 4.93 5.92 2.21
N ILE A 28 5.83 5.60 1.30
CA ILE A 28 6.35 6.54 0.31
C ILE A 28 5.43 6.50 -0.91
N ASP A 29 4.82 7.63 -1.25
CA ASP A 29 4.02 7.76 -2.45
C ASP A 29 4.89 8.02 -3.68
N ALA A 30 5.01 7.00 -4.53
CA ALA A 30 5.67 7.10 -5.81
C ALA A 30 4.70 7.04 -6.99
N GLY A 31 3.40 6.81 -6.74
CA GLY A 31 2.33 6.78 -7.74
C GLY A 31 2.71 5.97 -8.99
N ILE A 32 2.41 6.54 -10.17
CA ILE A 32 2.74 5.96 -11.49
C ILE A 32 4.23 6.04 -11.85
N ASP A 33 4.97 6.94 -11.22
CA ASP A 33 6.40 7.18 -11.49
C ASP A 33 7.32 6.26 -10.68
N TRP A 34 6.74 5.30 -9.95
CA TRP A 34 7.46 4.38 -9.07
C TRP A 34 8.64 3.63 -9.70
N PRO A 35 8.70 3.30 -11.01
CA PRO A 35 9.91 2.69 -11.58
C PRO A 35 11.16 3.58 -11.43
N ARG A 36 10.98 4.90 -11.39
CA ARG A 36 12.08 5.87 -11.18
C ARG A 36 12.56 5.90 -9.73
N ALA A 37 11.78 5.38 -8.79
CA ALA A 37 12.11 5.42 -7.37
C ALA A 37 13.41 4.65 -7.03
N LEU A 38 13.78 3.66 -7.84
CA LEU A 38 15.06 2.94 -7.73
C LEU A 38 16.29 3.84 -7.82
N ALA A 39 16.20 4.91 -8.62
CA ALA A 39 17.28 5.87 -8.80
C ALA A 39 17.26 6.97 -7.73
N SER A 40 16.30 6.96 -6.81
CA SER A 40 16.14 8.00 -5.79
C SER A 40 17.19 7.83 -4.68
N PRO A 41 18.09 8.80 -4.50
CA PRO A 41 19.03 8.77 -3.37
C PRO A 41 18.31 8.90 -2.03
N ASP A 42 17.18 9.61 -1.99
CA ASP A 42 16.37 9.78 -0.77
C ASP A 42 15.73 8.45 -0.36
N LEU A 43 15.21 7.68 -1.31
CA LEU A 43 14.64 6.36 -1.02
C LEU A 43 15.71 5.40 -0.50
N LYS A 44 16.89 5.42 -1.12
CA LYS A 44 18.02 4.62 -0.65
C LYS A 44 18.42 4.98 0.79
N ALA A 45 18.55 6.28 1.07
CA ALA A 45 18.87 6.74 2.42
C ALA A 45 17.81 6.33 3.44
N LEU A 46 16.53 6.35 3.06
CA LEU A 46 15.43 5.87 3.89
C LEU A 46 15.53 4.37 4.17
N CYS A 47 15.75 3.53 3.17
CA CYS A 47 15.91 2.10 3.39
C CYS A 47 17.09 1.77 4.33
N GLU A 48 18.16 2.57 4.29
CA GLU A 48 19.35 2.35 5.13
C GLU A 48 19.17 2.84 6.58
N HIS A 49 18.38 3.89 6.81
CA HIS A 49 18.37 4.60 8.10
C HIS A 49 17.00 4.71 8.77
N CYS A 50 15.91 4.36 8.08
CA CYS A 50 14.57 4.44 8.65
C CYS A 50 14.36 3.28 9.66
N PRO A 51 14.07 3.59 10.94
CA PRO A 51 13.83 2.55 11.94
C PRO A 51 12.40 1.95 11.86
N SER A 52 11.54 2.53 11.02
CA SER A 52 10.14 2.12 10.85
C SER A 52 9.99 1.32 9.55
N PRO A 53 9.05 0.35 9.49
CA PRO A 53 8.74 -0.36 8.25
C PRO A 53 8.40 0.60 7.11
N LEU A 54 9.03 0.36 5.96
CA LEU A 54 8.96 1.21 4.77
C LEU A 54 8.17 0.52 3.67
N TYR A 55 7.05 1.12 3.30
CA TYR A 55 6.19 0.65 2.22
C TYR A 55 6.29 1.62 1.05
N LEU A 56 6.21 1.10 -0.17
CA LEU A 56 6.11 1.93 -1.37
C LEU A 56 4.68 1.85 -1.91
N ARG A 57 4.03 3.00 -2.06
CA ARG A 57 2.77 3.12 -2.79
C ARG A 57 3.07 3.27 -4.27
N ILE A 58 2.49 2.35 -5.05
CA ILE A 58 2.67 2.25 -6.50
C ILE A 58 1.32 2.25 -7.20
N GLU A 59 1.28 2.80 -8.41
CA GLU A 59 0.14 2.71 -9.31
C GLU A 59 0.60 2.17 -10.66
N GLY A 60 -0.20 1.27 -11.24
CA GLY A 60 0.12 0.65 -12.52
C GLY A 60 1.25 -0.38 -12.44
N LEU A 61 1.12 -1.42 -13.26
CA LEU A 61 2.06 -2.54 -13.32
C LEU A 61 2.50 -2.71 -14.77
N PRO A 62 3.56 -1.99 -15.22
CA PRO A 62 4.10 -2.17 -16.55
C PRO A 62 4.71 -3.57 -16.71
N ASP A 63 4.98 -3.99 -17.96
CA ASP A 63 5.58 -5.30 -18.24
C ASP A 63 6.95 -5.50 -17.56
N THR A 64 7.65 -4.42 -17.28
CA THR A 64 8.95 -4.39 -16.57
C THR A 64 8.81 -4.33 -15.05
N ALA A 65 7.59 -4.48 -14.50
CA ALA A 65 7.34 -4.28 -13.08
C ALA A 65 8.13 -5.27 -12.19
N ALA A 66 8.32 -6.51 -12.64
CA ALA A 66 9.04 -7.53 -11.86
C ALA A 66 10.48 -7.09 -11.56
N ASP A 67 11.23 -6.67 -12.59
CA ASP A 67 12.63 -6.27 -12.44
C ASP A 67 12.76 -5.02 -11.56
N HIS A 68 11.86 -4.04 -11.74
CA HIS A 68 11.88 -2.84 -10.92
C HIS A 68 11.54 -3.14 -9.45
N LEU A 69 10.52 -3.98 -9.21
CA LEU A 69 10.16 -4.40 -7.86
C LEU A 69 11.29 -5.22 -7.22
N ALA A 70 11.98 -6.09 -7.96
CA ALA A 70 13.12 -6.83 -7.44
C ALA A 70 14.23 -5.88 -6.95
N GLY A 71 14.52 -4.82 -7.70
CA GLY A 71 15.47 -3.79 -7.28
C GLY A 71 15.02 -3.08 -5.99
N LEU A 72 13.73 -2.75 -5.87
CA LEU A 72 13.18 -2.06 -4.70
C LEU A 72 13.18 -2.97 -3.46
N LEU A 73 12.87 -4.25 -3.63
CA LEU A 73 12.99 -5.26 -2.59
C LEU A 73 14.45 -5.46 -2.18
N GLY A 74 15.38 -5.45 -3.14
CA GLY A 74 16.82 -5.49 -2.87
C GLY A 74 17.36 -4.25 -2.14
N MET A 75 16.72 -3.09 -2.34
CA MET A 75 17.04 -1.87 -1.60
C MET A 75 16.60 -1.89 -0.14
N GLY A 76 15.65 -2.76 0.24
CA GLY A 76 15.17 -2.87 1.62
C GLY A 76 13.75 -2.36 1.85
N ILE A 77 12.92 -2.19 0.81
CA ILE A 77 11.49 -1.95 1.00
C ILE A 77 10.84 -3.17 1.68
N ASP A 78 9.99 -2.91 2.68
CA ASP A 78 9.32 -3.94 3.48
C ASP A 78 8.00 -4.38 2.88
N GLY A 79 7.27 -3.50 2.17
CA GLY A 79 5.97 -3.83 1.62
C GLY A 79 5.51 -2.90 0.51
N ILE A 80 4.38 -3.26 -0.10
CA ILE A 80 3.79 -2.51 -1.21
C ILE A 80 2.38 -2.06 -0.85
N VAL A 81 2.06 -0.81 -1.17
CA VAL A 81 0.67 -0.33 -1.23
C VAL A 81 0.26 -0.27 -2.70
N LEU A 82 -0.73 -1.08 -3.09
CA LEU A 82 -1.31 -1.03 -4.43
C LEU A 82 -2.32 0.12 -4.48
N GLY A 83 -1.89 1.25 -5.03
CA GLY A 83 -2.71 2.42 -5.32
C GLY A 83 -3.77 2.11 -6.38
N ALA A 84 -4.91 2.80 -6.31
CA ALA A 84 -6.01 2.67 -7.27
C ALA A 84 -6.39 1.20 -7.58
N CYS A 85 -6.46 0.35 -6.55
CA CYS A 85 -6.77 -1.06 -6.72
C CYS A 85 -8.21 -1.23 -7.25
N ALA A 86 -8.33 -1.83 -8.44
CA ALA A 86 -9.60 -2.03 -9.14
C ALA A 86 -10.30 -3.35 -8.74
N GLY A 87 -9.78 -4.05 -7.74
CA GLY A 87 -10.35 -5.30 -7.21
C GLY A 87 -9.41 -6.51 -7.32
N THR A 88 -9.98 -7.70 -7.18
CA THR A 88 -9.24 -8.97 -7.02
C THR A 88 -8.26 -9.25 -8.15
N ALA A 89 -8.64 -8.99 -9.41
CA ALA A 89 -7.77 -9.26 -10.56
C ALA A 89 -6.50 -8.38 -10.53
N HIS A 90 -6.63 -7.11 -10.14
CA HIS A 90 -5.49 -6.20 -10.03
C HIS A 90 -4.54 -6.65 -8.90
N LEU A 91 -5.10 -7.06 -7.75
CA LEU A 91 -4.30 -7.64 -6.66
C LEU A 91 -3.58 -8.93 -7.09
N GLN A 92 -4.28 -9.86 -7.75
CA GLN A 92 -3.67 -11.11 -8.24
C GLN A 92 -2.57 -10.88 -9.28
N HIS A 93 -2.73 -9.85 -10.12
CA HIS A 93 -1.69 -9.43 -11.06
C HIS A 93 -0.45 -8.98 -10.29
N LEU A 94 -0.59 -8.08 -9.30
CA LEU A 94 0.51 -7.67 -8.44
C LEU A 94 1.18 -8.86 -7.74
N GLU A 95 0.41 -9.79 -7.18
CA GLU A 95 0.98 -10.95 -6.50
C GLU A 95 1.79 -11.84 -7.43
N THR A 96 1.35 -12.00 -8.67
CA THR A 96 2.09 -12.77 -9.68
C THR A 96 3.41 -12.09 -9.99
N VAL A 97 3.41 -10.77 -10.17
CA VAL A 97 4.63 -9.97 -10.37
C VAL A 97 5.55 -10.05 -9.15
N LEU A 98 5.01 -9.94 -7.93
CA LEU A 98 5.77 -10.02 -6.68
C LEU A 98 6.45 -11.36 -6.49
N ARG A 99 5.83 -12.48 -6.89
CA ARG A 99 6.49 -13.80 -6.85
C ARG A 99 7.79 -13.82 -7.64
N VAL A 100 7.77 -13.22 -8.84
CA VAL A 100 8.97 -13.12 -9.69
C VAL A 100 9.99 -12.19 -9.06
N ALA A 101 9.55 -11.00 -8.63
CA ALA A 101 10.40 -10.00 -8.02
C ALA A 101 11.09 -10.50 -6.73
N GLU A 102 10.36 -11.21 -5.88
CA GLU A 102 10.89 -11.84 -4.66
C GLU A 102 11.95 -12.88 -4.97
N ALA A 103 11.68 -13.77 -5.93
CA ALA A 103 12.65 -14.78 -6.35
C ALA A 103 13.94 -14.13 -6.88
N GLN A 104 13.82 -13.07 -7.69
CA GLN A 104 14.95 -12.29 -8.19
C GLN A 104 15.73 -11.58 -7.06
N ALA A 105 15.03 -11.09 -6.03
CA ALA A 105 15.61 -10.46 -4.86
C ALA A 105 16.09 -11.45 -3.78
N GLY A 106 15.99 -12.77 -4.01
CA GLY A 106 16.36 -13.80 -3.03
C GLY A 106 15.45 -13.90 -1.81
N ARG A 107 14.21 -13.40 -1.90
CA ARG A 107 13.17 -13.48 -0.86
C ARG A 107 12.29 -14.72 -1.06
N THR A 108 11.64 -15.19 0.00
CA THR A 108 10.67 -16.30 -0.09
C THR A 108 9.37 -15.84 -0.73
N ASP A 109 8.67 -16.73 -1.45
CA ASP A 109 7.31 -16.45 -1.93
C ASP A 109 6.41 -16.12 -0.74
N GLY A 110 5.75 -14.96 -0.82
CA GLY A 110 4.83 -14.49 0.21
C GLY A 110 5.46 -13.49 1.17
N ALA A 111 6.77 -13.23 1.06
CA ALA A 111 7.52 -12.41 2.02
C ALA A 111 7.08 -10.94 2.03
N THR A 112 6.63 -10.42 0.90
CA THR A 112 6.26 -9.01 0.74
C THR A 112 4.78 -8.81 1.07
N PRO A 113 4.45 -8.18 2.22
CA PRO A 113 3.09 -7.79 2.56
C PRO A 113 2.55 -6.73 1.58
N VAL A 114 1.25 -6.82 1.33
CA VAL A 114 0.53 -5.90 0.45
C VAL A 114 -0.55 -5.18 1.24
N MET A 115 -0.66 -3.87 1.06
CA MET A 115 -1.85 -3.09 1.38
C MET A 115 -2.52 -2.67 0.07
N VAL A 116 -3.82 -2.44 0.10
CA VAL A 116 -4.55 -2.01 -1.09
C VAL A 116 -5.27 -0.70 -0.80
N GLU A 117 -5.13 0.26 -1.70
CA GLU A 117 -5.93 1.47 -1.70
C GLU A 117 -7.15 1.28 -2.59
N LEU A 118 -8.33 1.42 -1.99
CA LEU A 118 -9.62 1.40 -2.66
C LEU A 118 -10.21 2.80 -2.65
N GLY A 119 -10.98 3.14 -3.68
CA GLY A 119 -11.70 4.41 -3.72
C GLY A 119 -11.58 5.13 -5.05
N GLY A 120 -10.43 4.99 -5.74
CA GLY A 120 -10.14 5.73 -6.98
C GLY A 120 -10.77 5.18 -8.27
N ALA A 121 -11.49 4.06 -8.21
CA ALA A 121 -12.14 3.45 -9.37
C ALA A 121 -13.61 3.11 -9.04
N PRO A 122 -14.60 3.51 -9.86
CA PRO A 122 -16.01 3.16 -9.65
C PRO A 122 -16.25 1.65 -9.50
N GLU A 123 -15.44 0.84 -10.18
CA GLU A 123 -15.51 -0.62 -10.21
C GLU A 123 -15.17 -1.24 -8.84
N ALA A 124 -14.35 -0.56 -8.03
CA ALA A 124 -14.02 -0.99 -6.68
C ALA A 124 -15.23 -0.97 -5.72
N PHE A 125 -16.34 -0.35 -6.15
CA PHE A 125 -17.58 -0.20 -5.38
C PHE A 125 -18.76 -1.06 -5.86
N LEU A 126 -18.59 -1.77 -6.99
CA LEU A 126 -19.51 -2.85 -7.39
C LEU A 126 -19.42 -3.97 -6.33
N PRO A 127 -20.52 -4.70 -6.02
CA PRO A 127 -20.72 -5.38 -4.73
C PRO A 127 -19.41 -6.02 -4.22
N PRO A 128 -18.77 -5.40 -3.21
CA PRO A 128 -17.35 -5.64 -2.97
C PRO A 128 -17.18 -7.08 -2.51
N ARG A 129 -16.53 -7.87 -3.36
CA ARG A 129 -16.07 -9.19 -2.95
C ARG A 129 -14.87 -9.00 -2.03
N PRO A 130 -14.76 -9.78 -0.95
CA PRO A 130 -13.58 -9.75 -0.09
C PRO A 130 -12.33 -9.96 -0.92
N LEU A 131 -11.30 -9.17 -0.66
CA LEU A 131 -10.01 -9.36 -1.31
C LEU A 131 -9.31 -10.52 -0.60
N ALA A 132 -9.39 -11.70 -1.20
CA ALA A 132 -8.81 -12.91 -0.63
C ALA A 132 -7.33 -13.01 -1.02
N SER A 133 -6.45 -12.69 -0.07
CA SER A 133 -5.01 -12.84 -0.21
C SER A 133 -4.34 -13.07 1.14
N ALA A 134 -3.37 -13.98 1.17
CA ALA A 134 -2.51 -14.20 2.34
C ALA A 134 -1.51 -13.05 2.56
N ARG A 135 -1.17 -12.30 1.49
CA ARG A 135 -0.28 -11.13 1.52
C ARG A 135 -1.00 -9.87 1.98
N LEU A 136 -2.33 -9.82 1.83
CA LEU A 136 -3.14 -8.66 2.19
C LEU A 136 -3.09 -8.40 3.70
N SER A 137 -2.39 -7.33 4.07
CA SER A 137 -2.13 -6.90 5.44
C SER A 137 -3.07 -5.79 5.92
N ALA A 138 -3.57 -4.94 5.02
CA ALA A 138 -4.52 -3.88 5.31
C ALA A 138 -5.25 -3.37 4.07
N VAL A 139 -6.34 -2.64 4.29
CA VAL A 139 -7.09 -1.90 3.28
C VAL A 139 -7.07 -0.41 3.64
N ILE A 140 -6.80 0.44 2.66
CA ILE A 140 -6.82 1.90 2.76
C ILE A 140 -7.96 2.38 1.89
N PHE A 141 -8.84 3.23 2.43
CA PHE A 141 -9.89 3.89 1.70
C PHE A 141 -9.49 5.33 1.41
N ASN A 142 -9.38 5.68 0.14
CA ASN A 142 -9.10 7.04 -0.29
C ASN A 142 -10.43 7.82 -0.41
N GLU A 143 -10.72 8.66 0.59
CA GLU A 143 -11.94 9.48 0.62
C GLU A 143 -11.96 10.51 -0.51
N ASP A 144 -10.81 11.11 -0.82
CA ASP A 144 -10.71 12.17 -1.83
C ASP A 144 -10.94 11.63 -3.24
N ALA A 145 -10.48 10.40 -3.48
CA ALA A 145 -10.69 9.71 -4.75
C ALA A 145 -12.08 9.06 -4.84
N SER A 146 -12.86 9.05 -3.75
CA SER A 146 -14.15 8.35 -3.71
C SER A 146 -15.18 9.00 -4.63
N PHE A 147 -15.70 8.21 -5.58
CA PHE A 147 -16.82 8.63 -6.39
C PHE A 147 -18.08 8.78 -5.51
N ALA A 148 -18.84 9.86 -5.72
CA ALA A 148 -19.97 10.30 -4.89
C ALA A 148 -20.82 9.16 -4.30
N GLY A 149 -20.57 8.85 -3.02
CA GLY A 149 -21.17 7.73 -2.27
C GLY A 149 -20.46 7.38 -0.95
N GLY A 150 -19.47 8.20 -0.55
CA GLY A 150 -18.38 7.90 0.38
C GLY A 150 -18.74 7.06 1.60
N MET A 151 -19.73 7.47 2.41
CA MET A 151 -20.03 6.78 3.67
C MET A 151 -20.67 5.39 3.50
N ARG A 152 -21.56 5.21 2.52
CA ARG A 152 -22.20 3.91 2.29
C ARG A 152 -21.22 2.93 1.66
N ALA A 153 -20.43 3.43 0.73
CA ALA A 153 -19.40 2.65 0.05
C ALA A 153 -18.31 2.21 1.03
N LEU A 154 -17.86 3.12 1.90
CA LEU A 154 -16.96 2.83 3.01
C LEU A 154 -17.52 1.74 3.92
N ALA A 155 -18.76 1.86 4.40
CA ALA A 155 -19.37 0.86 5.27
C ALA A 155 -19.47 -0.53 4.62
N GLN A 156 -19.79 -0.59 3.32
CA GLN A 156 -19.84 -1.84 2.56
C GLN A 156 -18.45 -2.46 2.38
N LEU A 157 -17.43 -1.63 2.12
CA LEU A 157 -16.04 -2.08 2.03
C LEU A 157 -15.52 -2.59 3.37
N MET A 158 -15.78 -1.87 4.47
CA MET A 158 -15.41 -2.32 5.81
C MET A 158 -16.07 -3.67 6.16
N ALA A 159 -17.37 -3.82 5.87
CA ALA A 159 -18.08 -5.06 6.08
C ALA A 159 -17.52 -6.22 5.22
N ALA A 160 -17.20 -5.94 3.95
CA ALA A 160 -16.63 -6.94 3.04
C ALA A 160 -15.20 -7.36 3.43
N GLN A 161 -14.45 -6.50 4.11
CA GLN A 161 -13.06 -6.75 4.53
C GLN A 161 -12.94 -7.03 6.03
N ALA A 162 -14.02 -7.52 6.65
CA ALA A 162 -14.08 -7.80 8.08
C ALA A 162 -12.86 -8.61 8.56
N GLY A 163 -12.24 -8.16 9.66
CA GLY A 163 -11.04 -8.78 10.23
C GLY A 163 -9.71 -8.30 9.65
N LYS A 164 -9.70 -7.39 8.67
CA LYS A 164 -8.49 -6.71 8.20
C LYS A 164 -8.38 -5.30 8.80
N PRO A 165 -7.17 -4.82 9.15
CA PRO A 165 -6.96 -3.41 9.45
C PRO A 165 -7.46 -2.52 8.31
N PHE A 166 -8.21 -1.49 8.67
CA PHE A 166 -8.82 -0.55 7.73
C PHE A 166 -8.42 0.87 8.07
N TYR A 167 -7.95 1.60 7.06
CA TYR A 167 -7.48 2.97 7.20
C TYR A 167 -8.23 3.88 6.22
N VAL A 168 -8.27 5.17 6.53
CA VAL A 168 -8.79 6.21 5.68
C VAL A 168 -7.67 7.17 5.34
N LEU A 169 -7.50 7.43 4.05
CA LEU A 169 -6.69 8.52 3.53
C LEU A 169 -7.65 9.68 3.22
N SER A 170 -7.45 10.81 3.90
CA SER A 170 -8.21 12.05 3.74
C SER A 170 -7.30 13.18 3.28
N ALA A 171 -7.87 14.20 2.62
CA ALA A 171 -7.14 15.38 2.14
C ALA A 171 -6.14 15.93 3.17
N GLY A 172 -4.84 15.90 2.80
CA GLY A 172 -3.75 16.43 3.61
C GLY A 172 -2.69 15.42 4.06
N ASP A 173 -2.41 14.38 3.27
CA ASP A 173 -1.33 13.38 3.48
C ASP A 173 -1.39 12.58 4.79
N ARG A 174 -2.55 12.57 5.46
CA ARG A 174 -2.72 11.86 6.73
C ARG A 174 -3.58 10.63 6.53
N ILE A 175 -2.97 9.47 6.75
CA ILE A 175 -3.70 8.21 6.87
C ILE A 175 -4.17 8.06 8.32
N ALA A 176 -5.47 8.20 8.54
CA ALA A 176 -6.10 7.98 9.84
C ALA A 176 -6.65 6.56 9.91
N ARG A 177 -6.37 5.85 11.01
CA ARG A 177 -7.02 4.57 11.27
C ARG A 177 -8.50 4.80 11.59
N LEU A 178 -9.39 4.09 10.92
CA LEU A 178 -10.76 3.94 11.42
C LEU A 178 -10.73 2.91 12.55
N ALA A 179 -11.25 3.30 13.72
CA ALA A 179 -11.47 2.34 14.78
C ALA A 179 -12.33 1.20 14.24
N SER A 180 -11.81 -0.02 14.29
CA SER A 180 -12.63 -1.22 14.13
C SER A 180 -13.58 -1.23 15.33
N ASP A 181 -14.88 -1.06 15.11
CA ASP A 181 -15.88 -1.31 16.15
C ASP A 181 -15.68 -2.74 16.72
N PRO A 182 -15.87 -2.94 18.03
CA PRO A 182 -15.48 -4.16 18.74
C PRO A 182 -16.22 -5.43 18.30
#